data_AF-A0A6A4GAQ7-F1
#
_entry.id   AF-A0A6A4GAQ7-F1
#
_cell.length_a   1.000
_cell.length_b   1.000
_cell.length_c   1.000
_cell.angle_alpha   90.00
_cell.angle_beta   90.00
_cell.angle_gamma   90.00
#
_symmetry.space_group_name_H-M   'P 1'
#
loop_
_entity.id
_entity.type
_entity.pdbx_description
1 polymer ?
#
loop_
_entity_poly.entity_id
_entity_poly.type
_entity_poly.pdbx_seq_one_letter_code
_entity_poly.pdbx_strand_id
1 'polypeptide(L)'
;MGLSQIFRKEAVFDIYFTFSFNGSTSVKQADVVLLTYPLEYYETSTQASEDLDFYALATSPSGPGMTYSIFSIDASQLSTTGCAAYTYLLAASQPYFRIPFYQFSEQTSDIFATNGGTNPAFTFLTGHGGFLQSFTHGFTGYRSRTTSLYLDPSLPPQLTNYTIKGLKWAETNAMSGNYTLGVGDSLTIPTRQTNGTLVEGNIAQCATVISGDTGFNVSEPTIVAGQYSLAAVDGSNATTWQPNTNASSTMTVDLSTPEDDYRSAYPPISYVVAAGPSIANMTTIAAGNVSVSAPYSVATANKVAIKVGNLTDVTLQSSISARFLNLTITGSFLADGEGGTVAEFAIV
;
A
#
# COMPACT_ATOMS: atom_id res chain seq x y z
N MET A 1 43.79 0.88 31.59
CA MET A 1 42.81 1.73 30.90
C MET A 1 42.05 0.84 29.93
N GLY A 2 40.73 0.74 30.08
CA GLY A 2 39.88 -0.07 29.19
C GLY A 2 38.65 0.73 28.79
N LEU A 3 38.51 0.96 27.48
CA LEU A 3 37.31 1.44 26.80
C LEU A 3 37.20 0.52 25.58
N SER A 4 36.22 -0.39 25.59
CA SER A 4 34.88 -0.16 25.02
C SER A 4 34.92 -0.03 23.50
N GLN A 5 34.55 -1.12 22.82
CA GLN A 5 33.95 -1.05 21.50
C GLN A 5 32.69 -1.91 21.50
N ILE A 6 31.61 -1.33 21.00
CA ILE A 6 30.25 -1.87 21.04
C ILE A 6 30.03 -2.71 19.80
N PHE A 7 29.66 -3.99 19.97
CA PHE A 7 29.17 -4.81 18.87
C PHE A 7 27.74 -4.38 18.51
N ARG A 8 27.56 -3.63 17.42
CA ARG A 8 26.28 -3.64 16.69
C ARG A 8 26.28 -4.83 15.75
N LYS A 9 25.26 -5.69 15.89
CA LYS A 9 25.00 -6.83 15.00
C LYS A 9 23.77 -6.52 14.14
N GLU A 10 23.95 -5.64 13.17
CA GLU A 10 22.99 -5.44 12.09
C GLU A 10 23.42 -6.36 10.93
N ALA A 11 22.81 -7.54 10.87
CA ALA A 11 23.00 -8.45 9.74
C ALA A 11 22.15 -7.96 8.57
N VAL A 12 22.72 -7.09 7.75
CA VAL A 12 22.14 -6.73 6.45
C VAL A 12 22.17 -7.99 5.58
N PHE A 13 21.00 -8.58 5.33
CA PHE A 13 20.84 -9.60 4.32
C PHE A 13 20.73 -8.93 2.95
N ASP A 14 21.87 -8.59 2.35
CA ASP A 14 21.91 -8.25 0.93
C ASP A 14 21.60 -9.53 0.12
N ILE A 15 20.35 -9.69 -0.27
CA ILE A 15 19.95 -10.71 -1.25
C ILE A 15 20.29 -10.18 -2.64
N TYR A 16 21.52 -10.44 -3.08
CA TYR A 16 21.93 -10.21 -4.46
C TYR A 16 21.23 -11.23 -5.37
N PHE A 17 20.16 -10.80 -6.07
CA PHE A 17 19.57 -11.58 -7.15
C PHE A 17 20.47 -11.55 -8.39
N THR A 18 21.49 -12.41 -8.43
CA THR A 18 22.27 -12.62 -9.66
C THR A 18 21.49 -13.48 -10.65
N PHE A 19 20.67 -12.85 -11.49
CA PHE A 19 19.98 -13.52 -12.59
C PHE A 19 21.00 -13.92 -13.67
N SER A 20 21.57 -15.12 -13.57
CA SER A 20 22.46 -15.67 -14.60
C SER A 20 21.65 -16.13 -15.83
N PHE A 21 21.11 -15.19 -16.58
CA PHE A 21 20.34 -15.44 -17.80
C PHE A 21 21.28 -15.66 -19.00
N ASN A 22 21.35 -16.89 -19.48
CA ASN A 22 22.31 -17.29 -20.51
C ASN A 22 21.91 -16.91 -21.96
N GLY A 23 20.83 -16.17 -22.16
CA GLY A 23 20.32 -15.76 -23.47
C GLY A 23 19.67 -16.87 -24.33
N SER A 24 19.61 -18.13 -23.87
CA SER A 24 19.05 -19.23 -24.68
C SER A 24 17.54 -19.43 -24.58
N THR A 25 16.88 -18.72 -23.67
CA THR A 25 15.44 -18.82 -23.39
C THR A 25 14.72 -17.61 -23.97
N SER A 26 13.55 -17.78 -24.60
CA SER A 26 12.74 -16.62 -25.01
C SER A 26 12.01 -16.02 -23.81
N VAL A 27 12.20 -14.73 -23.57
CA VAL A 27 11.50 -14.01 -22.51
C VAL A 27 10.10 -13.63 -23.00
N LYS A 28 9.03 -14.10 -22.34
CA LYS A 28 7.65 -13.85 -22.80
C LYS A 28 7.24 -12.38 -22.65
N GLN A 29 7.64 -11.74 -21.55
CA GLN A 29 7.11 -10.44 -21.10
C GLN A 29 8.13 -9.73 -20.20
N ALA A 30 7.85 -8.49 -19.78
CA ALA A 30 8.69 -7.75 -18.84
C ALA A 30 8.99 -8.58 -17.56
N ASP A 31 10.26 -8.64 -17.18
CA ASP A 31 10.78 -9.39 -16.04
C ASP A 31 11.82 -8.53 -15.29
N VAL A 32 13.12 -8.61 -15.61
CA VAL A 32 14.19 -7.81 -14.96
C VAL A 32 13.96 -6.30 -15.07
N VAL A 33 13.42 -5.79 -16.18
CA VAL A 33 13.07 -4.36 -16.31
C VAL A 33 12.05 -3.88 -15.25
N LEU A 34 11.28 -4.79 -14.63
CA LEU A 34 10.38 -4.45 -13.52
C LEU A 34 11.12 -4.04 -12.24
N LEU A 35 12.42 -4.34 -12.12
CA LEU A 35 13.29 -3.88 -11.04
C LEU A 35 13.48 -2.37 -11.11
N THR A 36 13.64 -1.81 -12.32
CA THR A 36 13.73 -0.36 -12.55
C THR A 36 12.37 0.32 -12.36
N TYR A 37 11.30 -0.14 -13.05
CA TYR A 37 9.93 0.31 -12.80
C TYR A 37 8.93 -0.87 -12.87
N PRO A 38 8.09 -1.09 -11.83
CA PRO A 38 7.75 -0.14 -10.77
C PRO A 38 8.48 -0.36 -9.44
N LEU A 39 9.38 -1.35 -9.32
CA LEU A 39 9.97 -1.70 -8.02
C LEU A 39 10.95 -0.65 -7.48
N GLU A 40 11.66 0.04 -8.38
CA GLU A 40 12.76 0.97 -8.04
C GLU A 40 13.80 0.31 -7.11
N TYR A 41 14.24 -0.88 -7.50
CA TYR A 41 15.27 -1.64 -6.80
C TYR A 41 16.62 -0.88 -6.79
N TYR A 42 17.53 -1.28 -5.90
CA TYR A 42 18.81 -0.58 -5.75
C TYR A 42 19.79 -0.93 -6.89
N GLU A 43 19.63 -0.23 -8.01
CA GLU A 43 20.39 -0.40 -9.24
C GLU A 43 21.04 0.93 -9.64
N THR A 44 22.23 0.88 -10.25
CA THR A 44 22.80 2.07 -10.89
C THR A 44 22.12 2.33 -12.23
N SER A 45 22.07 3.59 -12.68
CA SER A 45 21.50 3.95 -13.99
C SER A 45 22.19 3.24 -15.16
N THR A 46 23.47 2.88 -15.03
CA THR A 46 24.19 2.06 -16.00
C THR A 46 23.62 0.64 -16.06
N GLN A 47 23.46 -0.04 -14.92
CA GLN A 47 22.88 -1.38 -14.87
C GLN A 47 21.46 -1.42 -15.46
N ALA A 48 20.59 -0.51 -15.00
CA ALA A 48 19.23 -0.39 -15.50
C ALA A 48 19.16 -0.16 -17.03
N SER A 49 20.11 0.61 -17.60
CA SER A 49 20.21 0.80 -19.05
C SER A 49 20.74 -0.43 -19.78
N GLU A 50 21.73 -1.14 -19.21
CA GLU A 50 22.28 -2.38 -19.78
C GLU A 50 21.24 -3.51 -19.77
N ASP A 51 20.45 -3.61 -18.70
CA ASP A 51 19.33 -4.55 -18.60
C ASP A 51 18.21 -4.21 -19.59
N LEU A 52 17.83 -2.94 -19.73
CA LEU A 52 16.85 -2.49 -20.73
C LEU A 52 17.29 -2.86 -22.16
N ASP A 53 18.55 -2.56 -22.52
CA ASP A 53 19.11 -2.87 -23.84
C ASP A 53 19.20 -4.39 -24.10
N PHE A 54 19.60 -5.18 -23.10
CA PHE A 54 19.69 -6.63 -23.21
C PHE A 54 18.30 -7.27 -23.36
N TYR A 55 17.36 -6.94 -22.47
CA TYR A 55 16.02 -7.52 -22.48
C TYR A 55 15.19 -7.04 -23.68
N ALA A 56 15.50 -5.89 -24.28
CA ALA A 56 14.87 -5.44 -25.52
C ALA A 56 15.11 -6.39 -26.70
N LEU A 57 16.24 -7.11 -26.69
CA LEU A 57 16.62 -8.09 -27.70
C LEU A 57 16.19 -9.52 -27.32
N ALA A 58 16.06 -9.83 -26.02
CA ALA A 58 15.67 -11.15 -25.53
C ALA A 58 14.14 -11.37 -25.43
N THR A 59 13.36 -10.30 -25.34
CA THR A 59 11.89 -10.34 -25.25
C THR A 59 11.23 -10.72 -26.57
N SER A 60 10.26 -11.63 -26.51
CA SER A 60 9.46 -12.07 -27.66
C SER A 60 8.62 -10.91 -28.24
N PRO A 61 8.68 -10.64 -29.56
CA PRO A 61 7.86 -9.61 -30.21
C PRO A 61 6.37 -9.99 -30.30
N SER A 62 5.99 -11.22 -29.95
CA SER A 62 4.60 -11.68 -29.85
C SER A 62 4.12 -11.84 -28.40
N GLY A 63 4.88 -11.32 -27.42
CA GLY A 63 4.45 -11.23 -26.02
C GLY A 63 3.31 -10.22 -25.79
N PRO A 64 2.88 -10.03 -24.54
CA PRO A 64 1.78 -9.12 -24.23
C PRO A 64 2.22 -7.65 -24.19
N GLY A 65 1.38 -6.76 -24.73
CA GLY A 65 1.70 -5.34 -24.97
C GLY A 65 2.04 -4.49 -23.74
N MET A 66 1.67 -4.95 -22.54
CA MET A 66 2.12 -4.34 -21.28
C MET A 66 3.66 -4.31 -21.16
N THR A 67 4.35 -5.27 -21.80
CA THR A 67 5.81 -5.36 -21.79
C THR A 67 6.43 -4.08 -22.35
N TYR A 68 6.08 -3.70 -23.58
CA TYR A 68 6.60 -2.48 -24.18
C TYR A 68 6.13 -1.19 -23.50
N SER A 69 5.11 -1.27 -22.64
CA SER A 69 4.76 -0.13 -21.78
C SER A 69 5.82 0.13 -20.71
N ILE A 70 6.33 -0.93 -20.06
CA ILE A 70 7.42 -0.84 -19.08
C ILE A 70 8.69 -0.32 -19.77
N PHE A 71 9.06 -0.89 -20.91
CA PHE A 71 10.18 -0.42 -21.73
C PHE A 71 10.02 1.06 -22.15
N SER A 72 8.80 1.53 -22.43
CA SER A 72 8.53 2.95 -22.70
C SER A 72 8.77 3.84 -21.48
N ILE A 73 8.51 3.34 -20.27
CA ILE A 73 8.69 4.08 -19.01
C ILE A 73 10.17 4.12 -18.65
N ASP A 74 10.86 2.99 -18.70
CA ASP A 74 12.30 2.90 -18.40
C ASP A 74 13.12 3.68 -19.41
N ALA A 75 12.82 3.56 -20.72
CA ALA A 75 13.47 4.38 -21.74
C ALA A 75 13.22 5.89 -21.56
N SER A 76 12.08 6.29 -20.97
CA SER A 76 11.84 7.71 -20.66
C SER A 76 12.76 8.21 -19.56
N GLN A 77 13.10 7.36 -18.58
CA GLN A 77 13.98 7.67 -17.44
C GLN A 77 15.47 7.53 -17.79
N LEU A 78 15.85 6.53 -18.59
CA LEU A 78 17.24 6.09 -18.78
C LEU A 78 17.86 6.57 -20.11
N SER A 79 17.10 6.66 -21.19
CA SER A 79 17.65 6.93 -22.51
C SER A 79 18.05 8.41 -22.67
N THR A 80 19.34 8.68 -22.48
CA THR A 80 19.94 10.02 -22.67
C THR A 80 19.96 10.49 -24.14
N THR A 81 19.72 9.59 -25.10
CA THR A 81 19.67 9.91 -26.53
C THR A 81 18.62 9.08 -27.27
N GLY A 82 18.21 9.55 -28.45
CA GLY A 82 17.27 8.84 -29.33
C GLY A 82 15.80 9.07 -28.98
N CYS A 83 14.93 8.14 -29.41
CA CYS A 83 13.48 8.22 -29.23
C CYS A 83 12.88 6.86 -28.83
N ALA A 84 13.66 6.00 -28.16
CA ALA A 84 13.28 4.62 -27.83
C ALA A 84 11.94 4.55 -27.09
N ALA A 85 11.71 5.45 -26.11
CA ALA A 85 10.44 5.57 -25.40
C ALA A 85 9.22 5.74 -26.34
N TYR A 86 9.33 6.55 -27.39
CA TYR A 86 8.24 6.71 -28.37
C TYR A 86 8.04 5.45 -29.21
N THR A 87 9.12 4.78 -29.63
CA THR A 87 9.03 3.50 -30.34
C THR A 87 8.33 2.44 -29.48
N TYR A 88 8.67 2.36 -28.19
CA TYR A 88 8.05 1.42 -27.26
C TYR A 88 6.58 1.77 -26.95
N LEU A 89 6.21 3.04 -26.85
CA LEU A 89 4.81 3.47 -26.76
C LEU A 89 3.96 2.97 -27.94
N LEU A 90 4.49 3.08 -29.16
CA LEU A 90 3.80 2.55 -30.35
C LEU A 90 3.77 1.02 -30.36
N ALA A 91 4.88 0.37 -30.00
CA ALA A 91 4.97 -1.08 -29.89
C ALA A 91 3.99 -1.64 -28.84
N ALA A 92 3.76 -0.95 -27.73
CA ALA A 92 2.83 -1.32 -26.66
C ALA A 92 1.35 -1.28 -27.05
N SER A 93 1.01 -0.65 -28.17
CA SER A 93 -0.37 -0.27 -28.50
C SER A 93 -0.81 -0.68 -29.91
N GLN A 94 -0.08 -0.26 -30.95
CA GLN A 94 -0.50 -0.46 -32.35
C GLN A 94 -0.76 -1.92 -32.74
N PRO A 95 0.07 -2.91 -32.34
CA PRO A 95 -0.17 -4.33 -32.66
C PRO A 95 -1.38 -4.95 -31.95
N TYR A 96 -1.81 -4.34 -30.84
CA TYR A 96 -2.80 -4.91 -29.92
C TYR A 96 -4.21 -4.34 -30.13
N PHE A 97 -4.35 -3.17 -30.76
CA PHE A 97 -5.66 -2.59 -31.07
C PHE A 97 -6.51 -3.51 -31.96
N ARG A 98 -7.83 -3.54 -31.70
CA ARG A 98 -8.86 -4.13 -32.55
C ARG A 98 -9.98 -3.13 -32.83
N ILE A 99 -10.26 -2.92 -34.11
CA ILE A 99 -11.39 -2.11 -34.58
C ILE A 99 -12.74 -2.77 -34.24
N PRO A 100 -13.86 -2.02 -34.15
CA PRO A 100 -13.97 -0.56 -34.34
C PRO A 100 -13.68 0.26 -33.08
N PHE A 101 -13.60 -0.37 -31.91
CA PHE A 101 -13.50 0.33 -30.61
C PHE A 101 -12.06 0.56 -30.13
N TYR A 102 -11.05 0.13 -30.88
CA TYR A 102 -9.62 0.23 -30.55
C TYR A 102 -9.27 -0.37 -29.17
N GLN A 103 -9.98 -1.43 -28.79
CA GLN A 103 -9.72 -2.21 -27.58
C GLN A 103 -8.48 -3.09 -27.79
N PHE A 104 -7.73 -3.35 -26.71
CA PHE A 104 -6.51 -4.16 -26.76
C PHE A 104 -6.83 -5.65 -26.66
N SER A 105 -6.25 -6.46 -27.55
CA SER A 105 -5.99 -7.89 -27.34
C SER A 105 -4.74 -8.07 -26.48
N GLU A 106 -4.63 -9.18 -25.75
CA GLU A 106 -3.41 -9.55 -25.03
C GLU A 106 -2.24 -9.74 -25.98
N GLN A 107 -2.49 -10.38 -27.13
CA GLN A 107 -1.47 -10.81 -28.09
C GLN A 107 -1.58 -10.06 -29.43
N THR A 108 -0.50 -10.06 -30.20
CA THR A 108 -0.46 -9.40 -31.52
C THR A 108 -1.29 -10.13 -32.59
N SER A 109 -1.53 -11.43 -32.41
CA SER A 109 -2.41 -12.28 -33.22
C SER A 109 -3.56 -12.79 -32.35
N ASP A 110 -4.76 -12.94 -32.93
CA ASP A 110 -5.90 -13.62 -32.27
C ASP A 110 -6.08 -15.07 -32.77
N ILE A 111 -5.17 -15.56 -33.61
CA ILE A 111 -5.26 -16.91 -34.20
C ILE A 111 -4.77 -17.94 -33.18
N PHE A 112 -5.70 -18.73 -32.63
CA PHE A 112 -5.47 -19.81 -31.66
C PHE A 112 -4.25 -20.71 -32.00
N ALA A 113 -4.13 -21.12 -33.27
CA ALA A 113 -3.05 -21.99 -33.73
C ALA A 113 -1.64 -21.35 -33.66
N THR A 114 -1.53 -20.02 -33.73
CA THR A 114 -0.26 -19.29 -33.58
C THR A 114 0.01 -18.84 -32.14
N ASN A 115 -0.98 -18.95 -31.25
CA ASN A 115 -0.94 -18.50 -29.86
C ASN A 115 -0.74 -19.66 -28.87
N GLY A 116 0.04 -20.68 -29.25
CA GLY A 116 0.31 -21.82 -28.36
C GLY A 116 -0.93 -22.64 -27.97
N GLY A 117 -2.02 -22.56 -28.73
CA GLY A 117 -3.27 -23.25 -28.41
C GLY A 117 -4.13 -22.54 -27.36
N THR A 118 -4.05 -21.20 -27.28
CA THR A 118 -4.94 -20.39 -26.44
C THR A 118 -5.57 -19.24 -27.24
N ASN A 119 -6.73 -18.76 -26.79
CA ASN A 119 -7.29 -17.49 -27.26
C ASN A 119 -6.75 -16.36 -26.37
N PRO A 120 -6.29 -15.23 -26.94
CA PRO A 120 -5.84 -14.09 -26.13
C PRO A 120 -6.97 -13.50 -25.28
N ALA A 121 -6.63 -12.90 -24.14
CA ALA A 121 -7.61 -12.10 -23.41
C ALA A 121 -8.03 -10.86 -24.24
N PHE A 122 -9.34 -10.64 -24.34
CA PHE A 122 -9.93 -9.45 -24.97
C PHE A 122 -11.23 -9.08 -24.21
N THR A 123 -11.38 -7.89 -23.66
CA THR A 123 -10.47 -6.72 -23.69
C THR A 123 -9.36 -6.84 -22.62
N PHE A 124 -8.10 -6.73 -23.03
CA PHE A 124 -6.94 -6.93 -22.16
C PHE A 124 -6.64 -5.68 -21.30
N LEU A 125 -7.26 -5.59 -20.13
CA LEU A 125 -7.15 -4.42 -19.24
C LEU A 125 -5.72 -4.11 -18.80
N THR A 126 -4.86 -5.12 -18.60
CA THR A 126 -3.45 -4.89 -18.22
C THR A 126 -2.66 -4.14 -19.29
N GLY A 127 -2.96 -4.38 -20.58
CA GLY A 127 -2.40 -3.61 -21.70
C GLY A 127 -2.85 -2.14 -21.70
N HIS A 128 -4.12 -1.87 -21.36
CA HIS A 128 -4.63 -0.50 -21.22
C HIS A 128 -3.95 0.22 -20.04
N GLY A 129 -3.76 -0.49 -18.91
CA GLY A 129 -3.05 0.01 -17.73
C GLY A 129 -1.61 0.40 -18.04
N GLY A 130 -0.85 -0.49 -18.67
CA GLY A 130 0.53 -0.20 -19.09
C GLY A 130 0.61 0.96 -20.08
N PHE A 131 -0.24 0.98 -21.11
CA PHE A 131 -0.27 2.08 -22.08
C PHE A 131 -0.55 3.42 -21.40
N LEU A 132 -1.49 3.48 -20.45
CA LEU A 132 -1.76 4.68 -19.65
C LEU A 132 -0.60 5.04 -18.70
N GLN A 133 0.13 4.05 -18.16
CA GLN A 133 1.34 4.29 -17.37
C GLN A 133 2.49 4.87 -18.20
N SER A 134 2.62 4.52 -19.48
CA SER A 134 3.61 5.13 -20.38
C SER A 134 3.46 6.66 -20.44
N PHE A 135 2.21 7.13 -20.45
CA PHE A 135 1.87 8.55 -20.37
C PHE A 135 2.01 9.15 -18.96
N THR A 136 1.51 8.46 -17.93
CA THR A 136 1.36 9.02 -16.58
C THR A 136 2.57 8.82 -15.65
N HIS A 137 3.45 7.87 -15.97
CA HIS A 137 4.66 7.50 -15.20
C HIS A 137 5.93 7.49 -16.05
N GLY A 138 5.84 7.28 -17.36
CA GLY A 138 6.95 7.39 -18.30
C GLY A 138 7.28 8.86 -18.59
N PHE A 139 6.48 9.51 -19.46
CA PHE A 139 6.80 10.86 -19.93
C PHE A 139 6.75 11.98 -18.86
N THR A 140 6.19 11.69 -17.68
CA THR A 140 6.18 12.58 -16.52
C THR A 140 7.31 12.32 -15.53
N GLY A 141 8.01 11.19 -15.65
CA GLY A 141 8.89 10.68 -14.60
C GLY A 141 8.20 10.47 -13.25
N TYR A 142 6.87 10.31 -13.19
CA TYR A 142 6.15 10.24 -11.92
C TYR A 142 6.59 9.04 -11.09
N ARG A 143 7.06 9.31 -9.87
CA ARG A 143 7.37 8.31 -8.84
C ARG A 143 6.81 8.76 -7.48
N SER A 144 6.31 7.80 -6.72
CA SER A 144 5.97 7.99 -5.30
C SER A 144 7.19 7.79 -4.42
N ARG A 145 7.34 8.63 -3.38
CA ARG A 145 8.28 8.48 -2.28
C ARG A 145 7.49 8.51 -0.97
N THR A 146 8.12 8.07 0.12
CA THR A 146 7.51 8.06 1.45
C THR A 146 7.05 9.45 1.91
N THR A 147 7.84 10.49 1.61
CA THR A 147 7.60 11.88 2.03
C THR A 147 7.22 12.83 0.89
N SER A 148 7.19 12.36 -0.37
CA SER A 148 6.88 13.20 -1.52
C SER A 148 6.37 12.43 -2.74
N LEU A 149 5.71 13.15 -3.65
CA LEU A 149 5.56 12.80 -5.04
C LEU A 149 6.68 13.50 -5.83
N TYR A 150 7.31 12.80 -6.76
CA TYR A 150 8.36 13.32 -7.64
C TYR A 150 7.92 13.24 -9.11
N LEU A 151 8.23 14.28 -9.89
CA LEU A 151 8.04 14.35 -11.34
C LEU A 151 9.36 14.74 -12.01
N ASP A 152 9.70 14.05 -13.09
CA ASP A 152 10.91 14.22 -13.91
C ASP A 152 10.55 14.06 -15.41
N PRO A 153 9.85 15.06 -15.99
CA PRO A 153 9.28 14.96 -17.32
C PRO A 153 10.33 14.79 -18.43
N SER A 154 10.21 13.68 -19.14
CA SER A 154 11.03 13.31 -20.30
C SER A 154 10.13 13.08 -21.50
N LEU A 155 10.20 13.98 -22.49
CA LEU A 155 9.34 13.93 -23.68
C LEU A 155 10.15 13.63 -24.94
N PRO A 156 9.84 12.54 -25.67
CA PRO A 156 10.47 12.28 -26.96
C PRO A 156 10.00 13.33 -27.99
N PRO A 157 10.84 13.71 -28.97
CA PRO A 157 10.59 14.86 -29.86
C PRO A 157 9.35 14.72 -30.77
N GLN A 158 8.77 13.53 -30.87
CA GLN A 158 7.48 13.28 -31.56
C GLN A 158 6.27 13.81 -30.77
N LEU A 159 6.41 14.06 -29.47
CA LEU A 159 5.38 14.61 -28.60
C LEU A 159 5.71 16.07 -28.25
N THR A 160 4.74 16.96 -28.48
CA THR A 160 4.87 18.41 -28.16
C THR A 160 3.65 18.88 -27.37
N ASN A 161 3.83 19.91 -26.54
CA ASN A 161 2.76 20.52 -25.73
C ASN A 161 1.96 19.50 -24.90
N TYR A 162 2.66 18.55 -24.28
CA TYR A 162 2.03 17.53 -23.45
C TYR A 162 1.40 18.15 -22.19
N THR A 163 0.21 17.70 -21.82
CA THR A 163 -0.50 18.19 -20.62
C THR A 163 -1.36 17.08 -20.05
N ILE A 164 -1.05 16.63 -18.83
CA ILE A 164 -1.97 15.77 -18.07
C ILE A 164 -2.91 16.65 -17.25
N LYS A 165 -4.19 16.28 -17.23
CA LYS A 165 -5.23 16.93 -16.43
C LYS A 165 -5.85 15.89 -15.51
N GLY A 166 -6.29 16.33 -14.33
CA GLY A 166 -7.02 15.46 -13.39
C GLY A 166 -6.16 14.57 -12.50
N LEU A 167 -4.82 14.74 -12.46
CA LEU A 167 -4.04 14.24 -11.32
C LEU A 167 -4.50 15.00 -10.06
N LYS A 168 -5.32 14.35 -9.26
CA LYS A 168 -5.74 14.84 -7.94
C LYS A 168 -4.84 14.23 -6.88
N TRP A 169 -3.85 14.99 -6.42
CA TRP A 169 -3.02 14.61 -5.29
C TRP A 169 -3.34 15.49 -4.09
N ALA A 170 -3.89 14.89 -3.03
CA ALA A 170 -4.23 15.53 -1.76
C ALA A 170 -4.75 16.97 -1.89
N GLU A 171 -6.04 17.18 -2.20
CA GLU A 171 -6.61 18.53 -2.48
C GLU A 171 -6.43 19.57 -1.36
N THR A 172 -6.04 19.16 -0.14
CA THR A 172 -5.70 20.05 0.98
C THR A 172 -4.18 20.22 1.21
N ASN A 173 -3.35 19.83 0.24
CA ASN A 173 -1.90 20.05 0.25
C ASN A 173 -1.59 21.53 -0.02
N ALA A 174 -0.61 22.09 0.70
CA ALA A 174 -0.17 23.47 0.50
C ALA A 174 0.45 23.72 -0.90
N MET A 175 0.95 22.66 -1.55
CA MET A 175 1.44 22.64 -2.93
C MET A 175 0.42 22.00 -3.90
N SER A 176 -0.88 22.15 -3.62
CA SER A 176 -1.92 21.83 -4.61
C SER A 176 -2.08 23.00 -5.60
N GLY A 177 -2.20 22.68 -6.90
CA GLY A 177 -2.31 23.71 -7.94
C GLY A 177 -2.03 23.17 -9.34
N ASN A 178 -2.05 24.07 -10.32
CA ASN A 178 -1.62 23.78 -11.69
C ASN A 178 -0.13 24.10 -11.83
N TYR A 179 0.64 23.14 -12.33
CA TYR A 179 2.07 23.29 -12.60
C TYR A 179 2.32 23.15 -14.11
N THR A 180 3.34 23.86 -14.60
CA THR A 180 3.90 23.72 -15.95
C THR A 180 5.38 23.44 -15.79
N LEU A 181 5.85 22.31 -16.34
CA LEU A 181 7.24 21.88 -16.28
C LEU A 181 7.78 21.80 -17.72
N GLY A 182 8.97 22.36 -17.94
CA GLY A 182 9.75 22.20 -19.16
C GLY A 182 10.59 20.92 -19.15
N VAL A 183 11.32 20.70 -20.25
CA VAL A 183 12.28 19.59 -20.35
C VAL A 183 13.46 19.86 -19.41
N GLY A 184 13.69 18.96 -18.45
CA GLY A 184 14.73 19.10 -17.43
C GLY A 184 14.33 19.89 -16.18
N ASP A 185 13.08 20.38 -16.10
CA ASP A 185 12.50 20.85 -14.84
C ASP A 185 11.97 19.64 -14.06
N SER A 186 12.16 19.59 -12.74
CA SER A 186 11.55 18.57 -11.87
C SER A 186 10.67 19.20 -10.79
N LEU A 187 9.72 18.43 -10.25
CA LEU A 187 8.81 18.89 -9.21
C LEU A 187 8.67 17.85 -8.10
N THR A 188 8.97 18.28 -6.87
CA THR A 188 8.74 17.50 -5.65
C THR A 188 7.56 18.11 -4.88
N ILE A 189 6.45 17.40 -4.79
CA ILE A 189 5.28 17.78 -3.98
C ILE A 189 5.32 16.94 -2.70
N PRO A 190 5.46 17.53 -1.49
CA PRO A 190 5.50 16.74 -0.25
C PRO A 190 4.19 15.97 -0.06
N THR A 191 4.24 14.76 0.51
CA THR A 191 3.02 14.04 0.87
C THR A 191 2.34 14.70 2.06
N ARG A 192 1.01 14.84 2.00
CA ARG A 192 0.22 15.30 3.14
C ARG A 192 -0.01 14.09 4.05
N GLN A 193 0.58 14.09 5.24
CA GLN A 193 0.21 13.12 6.28
C GLN A 193 -1.27 13.31 6.69
N THR A 194 -1.92 12.22 7.07
CA THR A 194 -3.26 12.23 7.67
C THR A 194 -3.14 12.72 9.11
N ASN A 195 -3.16 14.04 9.28
CA ASN A 195 -3.10 14.69 10.59
C ASN A 195 -4.51 14.99 11.11
N GLY A 196 -4.68 14.82 12.41
CA GLY A 196 -5.97 14.88 13.11
C GLY A 196 -6.21 13.57 13.83
N THR A 197 -6.78 13.65 15.03
CA THR A 197 -7.09 12.49 15.85
C THR A 197 -8.58 12.51 16.20
N LEU A 198 -9.21 11.34 16.30
CA LEU A 198 -10.60 11.24 16.76
C LEU A 198 -10.68 11.47 18.29
N VAL A 199 -9.59 11.17 19.00
CA VAL A 199 -9.36 11.56 20.41
C VAL A 199 -8.11 12.45 20.50
N GLU A 200 -8.25 13.67 21.03
CA GLU A 200 -7.12 14.59 21.20
C GLU A 200 -6.09 13.98 22.17
N GLY A 201 -4.81 13.95 21.75
CA GLY A 201 -3.73 13.33 22.49
C GLY A 201 -3.44 11.86 22.15
N ASN A 202 -4.23 11.21 21.27
CA ASN A 202 -4.09 9.78 20.97
C ASN A 202 -2.68 9.35 20.50
N ILE A 203 -1.84 8.86 21.42
CA ILE A 203 -0.48 8.33 21.20
C ILE A 203 -0.43 6.85 20.81
N ALA A 204 -1.56 6.13 20.82
CA ALA A 204 -1.70 4.87 20.09
C ALA A 204 -1.95 5.08 18.58
N GLN A 205 -2.40 6.26 18.16
CA GLN A 205 -2.81 6.49 16.78
C GLN A 205 -1.65 6.26 15.79
N CYS A 206 -1.90 5.40 14.80
CA CYS A 206 -0.92 4.94 13.81
C CYS A 206 0.35 4.31 14.41
N ALA A 207 0.32 3.90 15.68
CA ALA A 207 1.41 3.16 16.30
C ALA A 207 1.55 1.74 15.71
N THR A 208 2.70 1.11 15.92
CA THR A 208 2.94 -0.24 15.39
C THR A 208 2.11 -1.26 16.16
N VAL A 209 1.13 -1.88 15.48
CA VAL A 209 0.45 -3.08 15.97
C VAL A 209 1.27 -4.31 15.60
N ILE A 210 1.62 -5.12 16.60
CA ILE A 210 2.33 -6.38 16.42
C ILE A 210 1.27 -7.47 16.20
N SER A 211 0.95 -7.73 14.93
CA SER A 211 -0.08 -8.67 14.52
C SER A 211 0.38 -9.66 13.46
N GLY A 212 -0.34 -10.79 13.36
CA GLY A 212 -0.15 -11.80 12.31
C GLY A 212 -1.21 -11.75 11.21
N ASP A 213 -2.04 -10.70 11.16
CA ASP A 213 -3.28 -10.64 10.39
C ASP A 213 -3.21 -9.82 9.08
N THR A 214 -2.07 -9.14 8.84
CA THR A 214 -1.85 -8.23 7.69
C THR A 214 -0.84 -8.79 6.66
N GLY A 215 -0.42 -10.05 6.82
CA GLY A 215 0.56 -10.69 5.93
C GLY A 215 -0.04 -11.25 4.63
N PHE A 216 0.80 -11.37 3.59
CA PHE A 216 0.39 -12.00 2.32
C PHE A 216 0.10 -13.52 2.42
N ASN A 217 0.48 -14.18 3.52
CA ASN A 217 0.36 -15.62 3.73
C ASN A 217 -0.40 -15.96 5.03
N VAL A 218 -1.52 -15.28 5.31
CA VAL A 218 -2.42 -15.65 6.42
C VAL A 218 -3.22 -16.89 6.02
N SER A 219 -2.70 -18.07 6.34
CA SER A 219 -3.31 -19.36 5.98
C SER A 219 -4.55 -19.72 6.79
N GLU A 220 -4.66 -19.20 8.02
CA GLU A 220 -5.83 -19.33 8.90
C GLU A 220 -6.09 -17.94 9.53
N PRO A 221 -7.05 -17.15 9.03
CA PRO A 221 -7.30 -15.82 9.55
C PRO A 221 -7.94 -15.89 10.93
N THR A 222 -7.35 -15.21 11.91
CA THR A 222 -7.92 -15.04 13.27
C THR A 222 -8.92 -13.89 13.36
N ILE A 223 -9.16 -13.20 12.24
CA ILE A 223 -10.03 -12.04 12.10
C ILE A 223 -11.06 -12.26 11.00
N VAL A 224 -12.15 -11.51 11.05
CA VAL A 224 -13.09 -11.39 9.93
C VAL A 224 -12.36 -10.70 8.75
N ALA A 225 -12.67 -11.10 7.52
CA ALA A 225 -11.96 -10.62 6.34
C ALA A 225 -12.03 -9.09 6.21
N GLY A 226 -10.87 -8.43 6.21
CA GLY A 226 -10.74 -6.96 6.15
C GLY A 226 -10.79 -6.25 7.51
N GLN A 227 -11.03 -6.96 8.62
CA GLN A 227 -11.19 -6.38 9.96
C GLN A 227 -9.88 -6.45 10.77
N TYR A 228 -8.83 -5.79 10.28
CA TYR A 228 -7.46 -5.87 10.79
C TYR A 228 -7.27 -5.23 12.17
N SER A 229 -6.39 -5.79 12.99
CA SER A 229 -6.01 -5.21 14.29
C SER A 229 -5.36 -3.82 14.21
N LEU A 230 -4.74 -3.45 13.08
CA LEU A 230 -4.30 -2.07 12.86
C LEU A 230 -5.44 -1.06 12.76
N ALA A 231 -6.64 -1.48 12.38
CA ALA A 231 -7.80 -0.59 12.26
C ALA A 231 -8.24 -0.05 13.62
N ALA A 232 -8.03 -0.84 14.68
CA ALA A 232 -8.29 -0.40 16.05
C ALA A 232 -7.46 0.83 16.46
N VAL A 233 -6.35 1.17 15.78
CA VAL A 233 -5.51 2.32 16.14
C VAL A 233 -5.27 3.28 14.96
N ASP A 234 -6.04 3.19 13.87
CA ASP A 234 -5.83 4.05 12.70
C ASP A 234 -6.39 5.48 12.83
N GLY A 235 -7.12 5.76 13.92
CA GLY A 235 -7.75 7.06 14.20
C GLY A 235 -9.08 7.29 13.48
N SER A 236 -9.69 6.25 12.91
CA SER A 236 -10.95 6.30 12.17
C SER A 236 -12.01 5.39 12.79
N ASN A 237 -13.23 5.90 12.94
CA ASN A 237 -14.39 5.09 13.37
C ASN A 237 -15.10 4.36 12.21
N ALA A 238 -14.59 4.45 10.98
CA ALA A 238 -15.13 3.81 9.79
C ALA A 238 -14.49 2.44 9.49
N THR A 239 -13.48 2.08 10.26
CA THR A 239 -12.64 0.89 10.18
C THR A 239 -12.69 0.17 11.52
N THR A 240 -12.57 -1.16 11.53
CA THR A 240 -12.69 -1.97 12.75
C THR A 240 -11.75 -3.16 12.75
N TRP A 241 -11.26 -3.53 13.94
CA TRP A 241 -10.72 -4.85 14.22
C TRP A 241 -11.85 -5.78 14.67
N GLN A 242 -11.90 -7.02 14.18
CA GLN A 242 -12.88 -8.01 14.60
C GLN A 242 -12.31 -9.43 14.58
N PRO A 243 -12.21 -10.13 15.73
CA PRO A 243 -11.87 -11.54 15.77
C PRO A 243 -12.94 -12.41 15.09
N ASN A 244 -12.52 -13.46 14.38
CA ASN A 244 -13.45 -14.39 13.72
C ASN A 244 -14.20 -15.34 14.67
N THR A 245 -13.95 -15.26 15.98
CA THR A 245 -14.66 -16.04 17.00
C THR A 245 -14.94 -15.21 18.24
N ASN A 246 -15.97 -15.60 18.99
CA ASN A 246 -16.30 -15.04 20.31
C ASN A 246 -15.28 -15.34 21.44
N ALA A 247 -14.16 -16.02 21.15
CA ALA A 247 -13.12 -16.31 22.13
C ALA A 247 -12.28 -15.07 22.49
N SER A 248 -11.61 -15.12 23.63
CA SER A 248 -10.68 -14.06 24.06
C SER A 248 -9.58 -13.85 23.02
N SER A 249 -9.47 -12.62 22.51
CA SER A 249 -8.57 -12.24 21.42
C SER A 249 -7.77 -10.99 21.80
N THR A 250 -6.49 -10.96 21.47
CA THR A 250 -5.54 -9.93 21.93
C THR A 250 -4.85 -9.24 20.75
N MET A 251 -4.73 -7.91 20.83
CA MET A 251 -3.82 -7.11 20.01
C MET A 251 -2.73 -6.50 20.87
N THR A 252 -1.52 -6.34 20.31
CA THR A 252 -0.37 -5.71 20.98
C THR A 252 0.05 -4.46 20.23
N VAL A 253 0.22 -3.34 20.94
CA VAL A 253 0.69 -2.06 20.40
C VAL A 253 2.04 -1.69 21.03
N ASP A 254 3.02 -1.25 20.23
CA ASP A 254 4.27 -0.62 20.69
C ASP A 254 4.10 0.91 20.64
N LEU A 255 3.93 1.53 21.81
CA LEU A 255 3.37 2.88 21.97
C LEU A 255 4.41 4.00 22.05
N SER A 256 5.63 3.69 22.50
CA SER A 256 6.67 4.67 22.88
C SER A 256 6.33 5.68 24.00
N THR A 257 5.05 5.97 24.31
CA THR A 257 4.51 6.56 25.57
C THR A 257 2.98 6.27 25.74
N PRO A 258 2.36 6.17 26.96
CA PRO A 258 0.93 5.76 27.12
C PRO A 258 0.00 6.42 28.22
N GLU A 259 -1.34 6.29 28.10
CA GLU A 259 -2.47 6.12 29.09
C GLU A 259 -3.87 5.99 28.36
N ASP A 260 -4.97 5.33 28.80
CA ASP A 260 -5.99 4.66 27.88
C ASP A 260 -7.45 5.26 27.61
N ASP A 261 -8.06 5.00 26.42
CA ASP A 261 -9.49 5.21 25.98
C ASP A 261 -9.96 4.18 24.85
N TYR A 262 -11.26 3.90 24.64
CA TYR A 262 -11.76 2.86 23.69
C TYR A 262 -13.20 3.04 23.10
N ARG A 263 -13.37 2.80 21.78
CA ARG A 263 -14.62 2.85 20.99
C ARG A 263 -14.92 1.57 20.20
N SER A 264 -16.21 1.25 20.02
CA SER A 264 -16.71 0.05 19.31
C SER A 264 -18.07 0.24 18.63
N ALA A 265 -18.31 -0.46 17.51
CA ALA A 265 -19.65 -0.60 16.93
C ALA A 265 -20.46 -1.72 17.59
N TYR A 266 -19.84 -2.90 17.78
CA TYR A 266 -20.41 -4.08 18.43
C TYR A 266 -19.54 -4.40 19.66
N PRO A 267 -19.88 -3.86 20.84
CA PRO A 267 -19.01 -3.98 22.00
C PRO A 267 -18.73 -5.45 22.36
N PRO A 268 -17.52 -5.78 22.83
CA PRO A 268 -17.26 -7.07 23.45
C PRO A 268 -17.99 -7.15 24.79
N ILE A 269 -18.04 -8.34 25.42
CA ILE A 269 -18.68 -8.52 26.73
C ILE A 269 -17.75 -8.04 27.86
N SER A 270 -16.44 -8.29 27.71
CA SER A 270 -15.41 -7.86 28.67
C SER A 270 -14.09 -7.54 27.97
N TYR A 271 -13.25 -6.78 28.67
CA TYR A 271 -11.92 -6.37 28.23
C TYR A 271 -10.87 -6.53 29.35
N VAL A 272 -9.61 -6.66 28.94
CA VAL A 272 -8.42 -6.60 29.80
C VAL A 272 -7.36 -5.77 29.09
N VAL A 273 -6.79 -4.80 29.79
CA VAL A 273 -5.64 -4.00 29.36
C VAL A 273 -4.42 -4.37 30.21
N ALA A 274 -3.31 -4.72 29.57
CA ALA A 274 -2.04 -5.03 30.24
C ALA A 274 -0.87 -4.30 29.59
N ALA A 275 0.00 -3.69 30.38
CA ALA A 275 1.08 -2.84 29.90
C ALA A 275 2.43 -3.23 30.52
N GLY A 276 3.53 -2.94 29.83
CA GLY A 276 4.87 -3.26 30.33
C GLY A 276 6.04 -2.78 29.47
N PRO A 277 7.29 -2.94 29.97
CA PRO A 277 8.52 -2.59 29.23
C PRO A 277 8.89 -3.61 28.13
N SER A 278 8.33 -4.82 28.16
CA SER A 278 8.49 -5.83 27.12
C SER A 278 7.25 -6.74 27.03
N ILE A 279 7.04 -7.37 25.88
CA ILE A 279 5.92 -8.31 25.63
C ILE A 279 5.90 -9.47 26.65
N ALA A 280 7.07 -9.89 27.14
CA ALA A 280 7.18 -10.95 28.14
C ALA A 280 6.87 -10.50 29.58
N ASN A 281 6.89 -9.19 29.86
CA ASN A 281 6.78 -8.61 31.20
C ASN A 281 5.67 -7.55 31.24
N MET A 282 4.43 -7.96 30.94
CA MET A 282 3.24 -7.10 31.05
C MET A 282 2.48 -7.36 32.34
N THR A 283 1.94 -6.30 32.94
CA THR A 283 1.02 -6.36 34.09
C THR A 283 -0.34 -5.81 33.69
N THR A 284 -1.42 -6.47 34.09
CA THR A 284 -2.78 -5.94 33.92
C THR A 284 -2.92 -4.61 34.65
N ILE A 285 -3.29 -3.55 33.91
CA ILE A 285 -3.50 -2.20 34.43
C ILE A 285 -4.99 -1.86 34.53
N ALA A 286 -5.83 -2.48 33.70
CA ALA A 286 -7.29 -2.37 33.79
C ALA A 286 -7.99 -3.65 33.31
N ALA A 287 -9.20 -3.91 33.79
CA ALA A 287 -10.07 -4.97 33.30
C ALA A 287 -11.53 -4.69 33.72
N GLY A 288 -12.50 -5.10 32.92
CA GLY A 288 -13.91 -4.88 33.23
C GLY A 288 -14.89 -5.52 32.26
N ASN A 289 -16.17 -5.45 32.63
CA ASN A 289 -17.27 -5.76 31.72
C ASN A 289 -17.70 -4.48 30.99
N VAL A 290 -18.06 -4.62 29.71
CA VAL A 290 -18.52 -3.49 28.89
C VAL A 290 -20.03 -3.30 29.05
N SER A 291 -20.48 -2.04 28.95
CA SER A 291 -21.91 -1.71 28.86
C SER A 291 -22.20 -0.96 27.55
N VAL A 292 -23.39 -1.19 26.99
CA VAL A 292 -23.82 -0.58 25.72
C VAL A 292 -24.21 0.88 25.97
N SER A 293 -23.28 1.81 25.74
CA SER A 293 -23.45 3.25 25.97
C SER A 293 -24.27 3.96 24.90
N ALA A 294 -24.37 3.40 23.68
CA ALA A 294 -25.14 3.91 22.56
C ALA A 294 -26.16 2.87 22.04
N PRO A 295 -27.21 2.53 22.82
CA PRO A 295 -28.18 1.50 22.45
C PRO A 295 -29.00 1.88 21.21
N TYR A 296 -29.33 0.89 20.38
CA TYR A 296 -30.15 1.07 19.19
C TYR A 296 -31.53 1.66 19.54
N SER A 297 -31.91 2.73 18.82
CA SER A 297 -33.21 3.38 18.97
C SER A 297 -33.91 3.54 17.62
N VAL A 298 -35.12 2.97 17.52
CA VAL A 298 -35.99 3.08 16.34
C VAL A 298 -36.33 4.54 15.99
N ALA A 299 -36.30 5.46 16.96
CA ALA A 299 -36.60 6.87 16.78
C ALA A 299 -35.44 7.68 16.16
N THR A 300 -34.21 7.14 16.19
CA THR A 300 -33.02 7.76 15.58
C THR A 300 -32.47 6.99 14.39
N ALA A 301 -32.89 5.73 14.19
CA ALA A 301 -32.42 4.84 13.13
C ALA A 301 -32.41 5.45 11.71
N ASN A 302 -33.44 6.25 11.38
CA ASN A 302 -33.63 6.86 10.06
C ASN A 302 -33.06 8.30 9.94
N LYS A 303 -32.35 8.81 10.95
CA LYS A 303 -31.74 10.15 10.89
C LYS A 303 -30.36 10.06 10.26
N VAL A 304 -30.12 10.82 9.20
CA VAL A 304 -28.78 10.96 8.60
C VAL A 304 -27.94 11.84 9.52
N ALA A 305 -27.09 11.19 10.31
CA ALA A 305 -26.13 11.81 11.22
C ALA A 305 -24.94 10.87 11.40
N ILE A 306 -23.78 11.42 11.76
CA ILE A 306 -22.62 10.61 12.18
C ILE A 306 -23.03 9.90 13.48
N LYS A 307 -23.10 8.57 13.46
CA LYS A 307 -23.37 7.78 14.66
C LYS A 307 -22.08 7.67 15.47
N VAL A 308 -22.11 8.12 16.71
CA VAL A 308 -21.04 7.85 17.67
C VAL A 308 -21.17 6.39 18.10
N GLY A 309 -20.06 5.65 18.07
CA GLY A 309 -20.01 4.25 18.54
C GLY A 309 -20.20 4.14 20.06
N ASN A 310 -20.30 2.91 20.55
CA ASN A 310 -20.22 2.63 21.98
C ASN A 310 -18.82 3.00 22.48
N LEU A 311 -18.76 3.78 23.56
CA LEU A 311 -17.56 4.21 24.26
C LEU A 311 -17.41 3.42 25.57
N THR A 312 -16.19 3.08 25.96
CA THR A 312 -15.85 2.50 27.27
C THR A 312 -14.62 3.23 27.83
N ASP A 313 -14.87 4.25 28.65
CA ASP A 313 -13.81 5.03 29.29
C ASP A 313 -13.16 4.25 30.46
N VAL A 314 -11.84 4.32 30.58
CA VAL A 314 -11.07 3.57 31.59
C VAL A 314 -10.02 4.46 32.27
N THR A 315 -10.38 5.08 33.40
CA THR A 315 -9.43 5.91 34.16
C THR A 315 -8.52 5.06 35.04
N LEU A 316 -7.21 5.12 34.82
CA LEU A 316 -6.21 4.48 35.68
C LEU A 316 -6.09 5.19 37.05
N GLN A 317 -5.70 4.44 38.08
CA GLN A 317 -5.54 4.99 39.45
C GLN A 317 -4.28 5.85 39.62
N SER A 318 -3.32 5.74 38.71
CA SER A 318 -2.06 6.47 38.68
C SER A 318 -1.46 6.38 37.27
N SER A 319 -0.63 7.33 36.89
CA SER A 319 0.12 7.26 35.63
C SER A 319 1.13 6.13 35.60
N ILE A 320 1.28 5.45 34.45
CA ILE A 320 2.11 4.24 34.31
C ILE A 320 3.01 4.37 33.08
N SER A 321 4.33 4.28 33.28
CA SER A 321 5.29 4.24 32.16
C SER A 321 5.38 2.82 31.59
N ALA A 322 4.94 2.66 30.34
CA ALA A 322 5.01 1.41 29.59
C ALA A 322 5.49 1.65 28.15
N ARG A 323 5.95 0.58 27.48
CA ARG A 323 6.31 0.59 26.05
C ARG A 323 5.31 -0.19 25.23
N PHE A 324 4.99 -1.40 25.68
CA PHE A 324 4.04 -2.29 25.00
C PHE A 324 2.76 -2.37 25.79
N LEU A 325 1.64 -2.49 25.09
CA LEU A 325 0.34 -2.64 25.69
C LEU A 325 -0.51 -3.67 24.91
N ASN A 326 -1.19 -4.52 25.66
CA ASN A 326 -2.12 -5.53 25.17
C ASN A 326 -3.55 -5.12 25.49
N LEU A 327 -4.38 -5.00 24.47
CA LEU A 327 -5.84 -4.99 24.61
C LEU A 327 -6.35 -6.40 24.30
N THR A 328 -7.00 -7.03 25.27
CA THR A 328 -7.70 -8.31 25.10
C THR A 328 -9.19 -8.09 25.23
N ILE A 329 -9.97 -8.52 24.24
CA ILE A 329 -11.43 -8.46 24.23
C ILE A 329 -12.03 -9.87 24.22
N THR A 330 -13.21 -10.06 24.82
CA THR A 330 -13.89 -11.36 24.88
C THR A 330 -15.38 -11.24 24.62
N GLY A 331 -15.91 -12.14 23.79
CA GLY A 331 -17.32 -12.18 23.43
C GLY A 331 -17.79 -11.01 22.56
N SER A 332 -19.10 -10.98 22.30
CA SER A 332 -19.81 -9.95 21.53
C SER A 332 -21.22 -9.80 22.06
N PHE A 333 -21.77 -8.58 22.04
CA PHE A 333 -23.21 -8.37 22.23
C PHE A 333 -24.04 -8.74 20.99
N LEU A 334 -23.39 -9.03 19.85
CA LEU A 334 -24.01 -9.56 18.64
C LEU A 334 -23.94 -11.10 18.63
N ALA A 335 -25.06 -11.76 18.36
CA ALA A 335 -25.21 -13.21 18.52
C ALA A 335 -25.02 -14.00 17.20
N ASP A 336 -23.96 -13.68 16.45
CA ASP A 336 -23.62 -14.29 15.16
C ASP A 336 -22.50 -15.34 15.24
N GLY A 337 -21.66 -15.28 16.27
CA GLY A 337 -20.52 -16.18 16.48
C GLY A 337 -19.15 -15.49 16.40
N GLU A 338 -19.10 -14.29 15.84
CA GLU A 338 -17.90 -13.46 15.71
C GLU A 338 -17.60 -12.67 17.00
N GLY A 339 -16.36 -12.25 17.18
CA GLY A 339 -15.96 -11.44 18.33
C GLY A 339 -16.50 -10.00 18.26
N GLY A 340 -16.51 -9.31 19.40
CA GLY A 340 -16.80 -7.86 19.43
C GLY A 340 -15.80 -7.06 18.59
N THR A 341 -16.23 -5.90 18.08
CA THR A 341 -15.38 -5.04 17.25
C THR A 341 -14.64 -3.99 18.07
N VAL A 342 -13.45 -3.59 17.64
CA VAL A 342 -12.77 -2.37 18.10
C VAL A 342 -12.73 -1.39 16.94
N ALA A 343 -13.31 -0.21 17.10
CA ALA A 343 -13.29 0.85 16.09
C ALA A 343 -12.16 1.85 16.35
N GLU A 344 -11.96 2.24 17.60
CA GLU A 344 -10.80 3.01 18.02
C GLU A 344 -10.36 2.52 19.39
N PHE A 345 -9.06 2.41 19.59
CA PHE A 345 -8.41 2.22 20.86
C PHE A 345 -7.42 3.38 20.96
N ALA A 346 -7.82 4.37 21.73
CA ALA A 346 -7.11 5.61 21.90
C ALA A 346 -6.30 5.57 23.19
N ILE A 347 -5.25 6.36 23.25
CA ILE A 347 -4.38 6.43 24.42
C ILE A 347 -3.97 7.91 24.59
N VAL A 348 -4.35 8.61 25.66
CA VAL A 348 -4.23 10.08 25.86
C VAL A 348 -3.29 10.44 27.01
#